data_AF-A0A535FHF3-F1
#
_entry.id   AF-A0A535FHF3-F1
#
_cell.length_a   1.000
_cell.length_b   1.000
_cell.length_c   1.000
_cell.angle_alpha   90.00
_cell.angle_beta   90.00
_cell.angle_gamma   90.00
#
_symmetry.space_group_name_H-M   'P 1'
#
loop_
_entity.id
_entity.type
_entity.pdbx_description
1 polymer ?
#
loop_
_entity_poly.entity_id
_entity_poly.type
_entity_poly.pdbx_seq_one_letter_code
_entity_poly.pdbx_strand_id
1 'polypeptide(L)'
;MNKDELKLHIELVPQSLWYLNPRTAMGRKEWDKLRKEVYAEYGHRCGICGAQGRLNCHERWSYDDEAHVQTLVGFIALCDWCHHVKHIGLAGILAMDGKLDYERVIQHFLEVNQCTREEFDRHKTEAFEQWNERNRFPWEANWGAYAPLIASAPNQ
;
A
#
# COMPACT_ATOMS: atom_id res chain seq x y z
N MET A 1 11.31 -13.79 -13.63
CA MET A 1 9.88 -13.48 -13.59
C MET A 1 9.66 -12.04 -14.03
N ASN A 2 8.66 -11.79 -14.87
CA ASN A 2 8.27 -10.41 -15.24
C ASN A 2 7.51 -9.76 -14.07
N LYS A 3 7.62 -8.43 -13.92
CA LYS A 3 6.94 -7.68 -12.84
C LYS A 3 5.43 -7.96 -12.79
N ASP A 4 4.81 -8.19 -13.95
CA ASP A 4 3.37 -8.43 -14.08
C ASP A 4 2.91 -9.82 -13.61
N GLU A 5 3.85 -10.74 -13.34
CA GLU A 5 3.56 -12.11 -12.89
C GLU A 5 3.55 -12.23 -11.35
N LEU A 6 4.05 -11.22 -10.65
CA LEU A 6 4.02 -11.15 -9.18
C LEU A 6 2.59 -10.92 -8.68
N LYS A 7 2.22 -11.58 -7.57
CA LYS A 7 0.93 -11.37 -6.88
C LYS A 7 1.00 -10.24 -5.87
N LEU A 8 2.15 -10.13 -5.19
CA LEU A 8 2.43 -9.14 -4.15
C LEU A 8 3.59 -8.26 -4.60
N HIS A 9 3.35 -6.96 -4.67
CA HIS A 9 4.36 -5.98 -5.07
C HIS A 9 4.64 -5.00 -3.94
N ILE A 10 5.89 -4.54 -3.89
CA ILE A 10 6.29 -3.32 -3.19
C ILE A 10 5.62 -2.09 -3.84
N GLU A 11 5.06 -1.20 -3.02
CA GLU A 11 4.38 0.03 -3.44
C GLU A 11 4.88 1.23 -2.62
N LEU A 12 5.89 1.92 -3.15
CA LEU A 12 6.42 3.13 -2.53
C LEU A 12 5.63 4.36 -3.03
N VAL A 13 5.07 5.10 -2.08
CA VAL A 13 4.34 6.34 -2.34
C VAL A 13 5.36 7.50 -2.48
N PRO A 14 5.19 8.44 -3.43
CA PRO A 14 6.00 9.65 -3.51
C PRO A 14 6.03 10.41 -2.18
N GLN A 15 7.19 10.96 -1.83
CA GLN A 15 7.41 11.59 -0.51
C GLN A 15 6.47 12.77 -0.23
N SER A 16 6.16 13.54 -1.27
CA SER A 16 5.22 14.67 -1.22
C SER A 16 3.81 14.27 -0.74
N LEU A 17 3.46 12.98 -0.84
CA LEU A 17 2.15 12.44 -0.48
C LEU A 17 2.15 11.57 0.80
N TRP A 18 3.29 11.38 1.49
CA TRP A 18 3.37 10.48 2.65
C TRP A 18 2.43 10.82 3.81
N TYR A 19 2.06 12.09 3.97
CA TYR A 19 1.17 12.53 5.04
C TYR A 19 -0.31 12.53 4.64
N LEU A 20 -0.62 12.14 3.41
CA LEU A 20 -1.99 11.98 2.92
C LEU A 20 -2.56 10.67 3.47
N ASN A 21 -3.49 10.79 4.40
CA ASN A 21 -4.12 9.64 5.05
C ASN A 21 -5.64 9.68 4.83
N PRO A 22 -6.24 8.71 4.13
CA PRO A 22 -7.67 8.73 3.87
C PRO A 22 -8.51 8.68 5.15
N ARG A 23 -7.99 8.11 6.25
CA ARG A 23 -8.67 8.11 7.55
C ARG A 23 -8.85 9.52 8.11
N THR A 24 -7.83 10.37 7.99
CA THR A 24 -7.92 11.76 8.47
C THR A 24 -8.72 12.61 7.51
N ALA A 25 -8.65 12.32 6.21
CA ALA A 25 -9.36 13.05 5.16
C ALA A 25 -10.87 12.74 5.11
N MET A 26 -11.30 11.49 5.34
CA MET A 26 -12.73 11.11 5.35
C MET A 26 -13.39 11.25 6.73
N GLY A 27 -12.61 11.38 7.80
CA GLY A 27 -13.11 11.27 9.16
C GLY A 27 -13.22 9.82 9.64
N ARG A 28 -13.08 9.64 10.96
CA ARG A 28 -12.94 8.31 11.57
C ARG A 28 -14.16 7.42 11.37
N LYS A 29 -15.38 7.97 11.44
CA LYS A 29 -16.63 7.19 11.40
C LYS A 29 -16.85 6.62 10.00
N GLU A 30 -16.71 7.45 8.98
CA GLU A 30 -16.80 7.10 7.57
C GLU A 30 -15.71 6.10 7.20
N TRP A 31 -14.46 6.34 7.64
CA TRP A 31 -13.37 5.40 7.47
C TRP A 31 -13.64 4.05 8.12
N ASP A 32 -14.13 4.04 9.36
CA ASP A 32 -14.46 2.81 10.09
C ASP A 32 -15.57 2.00 9.42
N LYS A 33 -16.51 2.66 8.74
CA LYS A 33 -17.53 2.01 7.92
C LYS A 33 -16.89 1.42 6.65
N LEU A 34 -16.18 2.24 5.88
CA LEU A 34 -15.55 1.84 4.61
C LEU A 34 -14.62 0.63 4.80
N ARG A 35 -13.71 0.67 5.78
CA ARG A 35 -12.77 -0.43 6.01
C ARG A 35 -13.47 -1.75 6.35
N LYS A 36 -14.61 -1.70 7.06
CA LYS A 36 -15.39 -2.91 7.40
C LYS A 36 -16.09 -3.48 6.17
N GLU A 37 -16.59 -2.62 5.30
CA GLU A 37 -17.17 -3.01 4.01
C GLU A 37 -16.11 -3.70 3.14
N VAL A 38 -14.90 -3.11 3.05
CA VAL A 38 -13.75 -3.73 2.36
C VAL A 38 -13.39 -5.08 2.97
N TYR A 39 -13.32 -5.20 4.30
CA TYR A 39 -13.02 -6.51 4.92
C TYR A 39 -14.09 -7.56 4.60
N ALA A 40 -15.37 -7.18 4.57
CA ALA A 40 -16.47 -8.07 4.22
C ALA A 40 -16.43 -8.48 2.73
N GLU A 41 -16.12 -7.56 1.82
CA GLU A 41 -15.94 -7.82 0.39
C GLU A 41 -14.90 -8.92 0.15
N TYR A 42 -13.80 -8.88 0.91
CA TYR A 42 -12.73 -9.88 0.84
C TYR A 42 -12.98 -11.10 1.76
N GLY A 43 -14.20 -11.29 2.27
CA GLY A 43 -14.55 -12.45 3.11
C GLY A 43 -13.73 -12.57 4.39
N HIS A 44 -13.31 -11.43 4.97
CA HIS A 44 -12.40 -11.33 6.11
C HIS A 44 -11.07 -12.07 5.91
N ARG A 45 -10.52 -11.99 4.69
CA ARG A 45 -9.22 -12.55 4.32
C ARG A 45 -8.37 -11.52 3.60
N CYS A 46 -7.06 -11.74 3.60
CA CYS A 46 -6.14 -10.96 2.78
C CYS A 46 -6.48 -11.15 1.29
N GLY A 47 -6.71 -10.06 0.57
CA GLY A 47 -7.01 -10.06 -0.86
C GLY A 47 -5.84 -10.46 -1.77
N ILE A 48 -4.64 -10.61 -1.21
CA ILE A 48 -3.46 -11.06 -1.96
C ILE A 48 -3.14 -12.52 -1.63
N CYS A 49 -2.91 -12.85 -0.36
CA CYS A 49 -2.44 -14.18 0.06
C CYS A 49 -3.53 -15.07 0.70
N GLY A 50 -4.75 -14.58 0.89
CA GLY A 50 -5.86 -15.34 1.48
C GLY A 50 -5.78 -15.58 3.00
N ALA A 51 -4.73 -15.09 3.66
CA ALA A 51 -4.54 -15.25 5.11
C ALA A 51 -5.69 -14.64 5.93
N GLN A 52 -6.03 -15.32 7.02
CA GLN A 52 -6.99 -14.83 8.02
C GLN A 52 -6.28 -14.08 9.15
N GLY A 53 -7.04 -13.32 9.94
CA GLY A 53 -6.56 -12.65 11.14
C GLY A 53 -6.83 -11.15 11.08
N ARG A 54 -5.92 -10.37 11.69
CA ARG A 54 -5.98 -8.91 11.64
C ARG A 54 -5.76 -8.43 10.20
N LEU A 55 -6.61 -7.52 9.74
CA LEU A 55 -6.56 -6.94 8.41
C LEU A 55 -6.33 -5.42 8.48
N ASN A 56 -5.63 -4.92 7.47
CA ASN A 56 -5.44 -3.51 7.17
C ASN A 56 -6.24 -3.18 5.91
N CYS A 57 -6.84 -2.00 5.87
CA CYS A 57 -7.51 -1.51 4.66
C CYS A 57 -6.50 -0.67 3.92
N HIS A 58 -5.90 -1.25 2.88
CA HIS A 58 -4.82 -0.63 2.10
C HIS A 58 -5.40 0.09 0.89
N GLU A 59 -4.94 1.31 0.66
CA GLU A 59 -5.31 2.13 -0.49
C GLU A 59 -4.72 1.57 -1.79
N ARG A 60 -5.54 1.53 -2.85
CA ARG A 60 -5.07 1.23 -4.21
C ARG A 60 -5.01 2.51 -5.01
N TRP A 61 -3.83 2.80 -5.54
CA TRP A 61 -3.56 4.02 -6.28
C TRP A 61 -3.15 3.72 -7.72
N SER A 62 -3.64 4.54 -8.65
CA SER A 62 -3.08 4.66 -10.00
C SER A 62 -2.14 5.86 -10.05
N TYR A 63 -1.06 5.79 -10.82
CA TYR A 63 -0.08 6.87 -10.95
C TYR A 63 0.00 7.31 -12.41
N ASP A 64 -0.16 8.60 -12.63
CA ASP A 64 0.18 9.27 -13.88
C ASP A 64 1.54 9.95 -13.66
N ASP A 65 2.60 9.33 -14.19
CA ASP A 65 3.98 9.81 -14.04
C ASP A 65 4.28 11.05 -14.89
N GLU A 66 3.47 11.37 -15.91
CA GLU A 66 3.63 12.58 -16.73
C GLU A 66 2.96 13.78 -16.06
N ALA A 67 1.73 13.60 -15.58
CA ALA A 67 0.98 14.62 -14.87
C ALA A 67 1.36 14.75 -13.39
N HIS A 68 2.10 13.76 -12.84
CA HIS A 68 2.42 13.63 -11.43
C HIS A 68 1.18 13.60 -10.52
N VAL A 69 0.17 12.82 -10.94
CA VAL A 69 -1.09 12.67 -10.21
C VAL A 69 -1.25 11.23 -9.73
N GLN A 70 -1.49 11.07 -8.43
CA GLN A 70 -1.86 9.80 -7.81
C GLN A 70 -3.38 9.75 -7.60
N THR A 71 -4.09 8.82 -8.25
CA THR A 71 -5.56 8.71 -8.16
C THR A 71 -6.00 7.51 -7.33
N LEU A 72 -6.86 7.72 -6.33
CA LEU A 72 -7.42 6.66 -5.50
C LEU A 72 -8.42 5.86 -6.33
N VAL A 73 -8.11 4.59 -6.59
CA VAL A 73 -8.92 3.71 -7.44
C VAL A 73 -9.63 2.62 -6.64
N GLY A 74 -9.29 2.44 -5.37
CA GLY A 74 -9.99 1.48 -4.52
C GLY A 74 -9.27 1.17 -3.22
N PHE A 75 -9.71 0.10 -2.58
CA PHE A 75 -9.13 -0.43 -1.37
C PHE A 75 -9.01 -1.95 -1.45
N ILE A 76 -8.12 -2.51 -0.65
CA ILE A 76 -7.93 -3.96 -0.53
C ILE A 76 -7.68 -4.33 0.94
N ALA A 77 -8.28 -5.43 1.39
CA ALA A 77 -8.00 -5.97 2.71
C ALA A 77 -6.66 -6.73 2.70
N LEU A 78 -5.69 -6.35 3.52
CA LEU A 78 -4.37 -7.00 3.59
C LEU A 78 -4.07 -7.54 4.98
N CYS A 79 -3.43 -8.71 5.07
CA CYS A 79 -2.78 -9.10 6.32
C CYS A 79 -1.58 -8.19 6.60
N ASP A 80 -1.11 -8.20 7.85
CA ASP A 80 0.02 -7.35 8.28
C ASP A 80 1.28 -7.55 7.41
N TRP A 81 1.61 -8.79 7.04
CA TRP A 81 2.80 -9.07 6.24
C TRP A 81 2.70 -8.54 4.80
N CYS A 82 1.56 -8.77 4.13
CA CYS A 82 1.31 -8.17 2.81
C CYS A 82 1.36 -6.63 2.88
N HIS A 83 0.79 -6.04 3.93
CA HIS A 83 0.78 -4.60 4.13
C HIS A 83 2.19 -4.04 4.37
N HIS A 84 3.03 -4.72 5.17
CA HIS A 84 4.43 -4.34 5.35
C HIS A 84 5.24 -4.45 4.05
N VAL A 85 4.96 -5.45 3.20
CA VAL A 85 5.59 -5.58 1.89
C VAL A 85 5.22 -4.41 0.97
N LYS A 86 3.94 -3.99 0.95
CA LYS A 86 3.52 -2.80 0.20
C LYS A 86 4.36 -1.59 0.64
N HIS A 87 4.48 -1.38 1.95
CA HIS A 87 5.27 -0.30 2.54
C HIS A 87 6.69 -0.74 2.97
N ILE A 88 7.45 -1.37 2.05
CA ILE A 88 8.75 -1.96 2.40
C ILE A 88 9.76 -0.97 3.00
N GLY A 89 9.69 0.32 2.60
CA GLY A 89 10.53 1.38 3.16
C GLY A 89 10.26 1.63 4.64
N LEU A 90 8.97 1.73 5.01
CA LEU A 90 8.55 1.84 6.41
C LEU A 90 8.88 0.56 7.20
N ALA A 91 8.70 -0.62 6.59
CA ALA A 91 9.08 -1.88 7.20
C ALA A 91 10.57 -1.92 7.56
N GLY A 92 11.44 -1.37 6.71
CA GLY A 92 12.87 -1.22 6.99
C GLY A 92 13.15 -0.34 8.22
N ILE A 93 12.49 0.82 8.31
CA ILE A 93 12.62 1.72 9.47
C ILE A 93 12.17 1.03 10.76
N LEU A 94 11.01 0.35 10.74
CA LEU A 94 10.50 -0.38 11.90
C LEU A 94 11.44 -1.51 12.34
N ALA A 95 12.11 -2.16 11.40
CA ALA A 95 13.08 -3.20 11.70
C ALA A 95 14.36 -2.65 12.34
N MET A 96 14.86 -1.51 11.86
CA MET A 96 15.98 -0.80 12.50
C MET A 96 15.66 -0.41 13.94
N ASP A 97 14.41 -0.07 14.22
CA ASP A 97 13.89 0.21 15.56
C ASP A 97 13.64 -1.05 16.42
N GLY A 98 13.87 -2.26 15.89
CA GLY A 98 13.60 -3.53 16.58
C GLY A 98 12.10 -3.85 16.73
N LYS A 99 11.22 -3.16 16.00
CA LYS A 99 9.75 -3.31 16.09
C LYS A 99 9.17 -4.29 15.06
N LEU A 100 9.98 -4.73 14.09
CA LEU A 100 9.54 -5.62 13.02
C LEU A 100 10.68 -6.56 12.59
N ASP A 101 10.35 -7.82 12.35
CA ASP A 101 11.27 -8.77 11.71
C ASP A 101 11.22 -8.57 10.18
N TYR A 102 12.26 -7.92 9.64
CA TYR A 102 12.34 -7.63 8.21
C TYR A 102 12.54 -8.88 7.35
N GLU A 103 13.28 -9.87 7.83
CA GLU A 103 13.48 -11.11 7.08
C GLU A 103 12.17 -11.90 7.00
N ARG A 104 11.29 -11.82 8.02
CA ARG A 104 9.94 -12.39 7.91
C ARG A 104 9.09 -11.69 6.84
N VAL A 105 9.23 -10.37 6.67
CA VAL A 105 8.55 -9.61 5.59
C VAL A 105 9.02 -10.10 4.21
N ILE A 106 10.34 -10.28 4.04
CA ILE A 106 10.92 -10.80 2.79
C ILE A 106 10.43 -12.22 2.54
N GLN A 107 10.54 -13.09 3.54
CA GLN A 107 10.11 -14.49 3.43
C GLN A 107 8.63 -14.59 3.02
N HIS A 108 7.78 -13.71 3.55
CA HIS A 108 6.38 -13.65 3.13
C HIS A 108 6.21 -13.26 1.66
N PHE A 109 6.99 -12.29 1.15
CA PHE A 109 6.99 -11.96 -0.28
C PHE A 109 7.36 -13.18 -1.13
N LEU A 110 8.42 -13.89 -0.76
CA LEU A 110 8.87 -15.08 -1.48
C LEU A 110 7.80 -16.19 -1.50
N GLU A 111 7.16 -16.45 -0.36
CA GLU A 111 6.08 -17.44 -0.24
C GLU A 111 4.87 -17.07 -1.09
N VAL A 112 4.43 -15.81 -1.07
CA VAL A 112 3.23 -15.38 -1.80
C VAL A 112 3.46 -15.38 -3.31
N ASN A 113 4.66 -14.98 -3.74
CA ASN A 113 5.02 -14.86 -5.15
C ASN A 113 5.65 -16.13 -5.73
N GLN A 114 6.03 -17.11 -4.91
CA GLN A 114 6.75 -18.31 -5.34
C GLN A 114 8.03 -17.96 -6.10
N CYS A 115 8.80 -17.00 -5.57
CA CYS A 115 9.98 -16.43 -6.24
C CYS A 115 11.24 -16.55 -5.38
N THR A 116 12.40 -16.28 -5.99
CA THR A 116 13.68 -16.33 -5.28
C THR A 116 14.00 -15.00 -4.57
N ARG A 117 14.96 -15.04 -3.63
CA ARG A 117 15.50 -13.84 -2.97
C ARG A 117 16.10 -12.86 -3.98
N GLU A 118 16.80 -13.36 -5.00
CA GLU A 118 17.35 -12.53 -6.07
C GLU A 118 16.25 -11.78 -6.85
N GLU A 119 15.12 -12.44 -7.12
CA GLU A 119 13.98 -11.80 -7.77
C GLU A 119 13.32 -10.74 -6.88
N PHE A 120 13.24 -10.99 -5.57
CA PHE A 120 12.81 -9.97 -4.60
C PHE A 120 13.77 -8.77 -4.59
N ASP A 121 15.08 -9.00 -4.51
CA ASP A 121 16.08 -7.93 -4.44
C ASP A 121 16.10 -7.09 -5.73
N ARG A 122 15.90 -7.72 -6.90
CA ARG A 122 15.67 -7.02 -8.16
C ARG A 122 14.40 -6.18 -8.13
N HIS A 123 13.25 -6.78 -7.76
CA HIS A 123 11.96 -6.06 -7.67
C HIS A 123 12.03 -4.88 -6.69
N LYS A 124 12.74 -5.05 -5.57
CA LYS A 124 13.00 -4.00 -4.60
C LYS A 124 13.83 -2.87 -5.22
N THR A 125 14.94 -3.19 -5.87
CA THR A 125 15.78 -2.18 -6.55
C THR A 125 14.97 -1.36 -7.54
N GLU A 126 14.23 -2.01 -8.44
CA GLU A 126 13.36 -1.35 -9.44
C GLU A 126 12.30 -0.45 -8.78
N ALA A 127 11.68 -0.91 -7.69
CA ALA A 127 10.69 -0.12 -6.96
C ALA A 127 11.30 1.15 -6.32
N PHE A 128 12.51 1.05 -5.76
CA PHE A 128 13.21 2.20 -5.19
C PHE A 128 13.75 3.16 -6.26
N GLU A 129 14.18 2.66 -7.41
CA GLU A 129 14.57 3.49 -8.56
C GLU A 129 13.39 4.30 -9.08
N GLN A 130 12.23 3.67 -9.30
CA GLN A 130 11.01 4.37 -9.69
C GLN A 130 10.61 5.41 -8.62
N TRP A 131 10.67 5.04 -7.35
CA TRP A 131 10.35 5.96 -6.27
C TRP A 131 11.30 7.17 -6.22
N ASN A 132 12.59 6.97 -6.44
CA ASN A 132 13.57 8.05 -6.55
C ASN A 132 13.24 8.99 -7.71
N GLU A 133 12.88 8.47 -8.87
CA GLU A 133 12.48 9.29 -10.03
C GLU A 133 11.22 10.10 -9.72
N ARG A 134 10.19 9.46 -9.14
CA ARG A 134 8.94 10.14 -8.75
C ARG A 134 9.18 11.27 -7.75
N ASN A 135 10.13 11.10 -6.83
CA ASN A 135 10.44 12.11 -5.82
C ASN A 135 11.17 13.34 -6.37
N ARG A 136 11.55 13.36 -7.65
CA ARG A 136 12.10 14.57 -8.31
C ARG A 136 11.04 15.63 -8.56
N PHE A 137 9.76 15.30 -8.39
CA PHE A 137 8.62 16.15 -8.70
C PHE A 137 7.65 16.24 -7.52
N PRO A 138 6.94 17.36 -7.35
CA PRO A 138 5.76 17.40 -6.49
C PRO A 138 4.65 16.54 -7.11
N TRP A 139 3.87 15.87 -6.27
CA TRP A 139 2.73 15.05 -6.72
C TRP A 139 1.44 15.59 -6.12
N GLU A 140 0.37 15.46 -6.87
CA GLU A 140 -0.99 15.75 -6.42
C GLU A 140 -1.78 14.46 -6.18
N ALA A 141 -2.65 14.47 -5.17
CA ALA A 141 -3.56 13.37 -4.91
C ALA A 141 -4.96 13.69 -5.43
N ASN A 142 -5.51 12.77 -6.22
CA ASN A 142 -6.88 12.78 -6.69
C ASN A 142 -7.67 11.67 -5.98
N TRP A 143 -8.73 12.03 -5.27
CA TRP A 143 -9.54 11.07 -4.52
C TRP A 143 -10.48 10.22 -5.39
N GLY A 144 -10.54 10.46 -6.70
CA GLY A 144 -11.32 9.68 -7.64
C GLY A 144 -12.79 9.56 -7.23
N ALA A 145 -13.34 8.35 -7.33
CA ALA A 145 -14.72 8.05 -6.95
C ALA A 145 -15.01 8.26 -5.44
N TYR A 146 -13.97 8.41 -4.61
CA TYR A 146 -14.08 8.61 -3.17
C TYR A 146 -14.06 10.09 -2.75
N ALA A 147 -13.88 11.02 -3.69
CA ALA A 147 -13.92 12.46 -3.39
C ALA A 147 -15.16 12.92 -2.59
N PRO A 148 -16.38 12.39 -2.84
CA PRO A 148 -17.55 12.76 -2.02
C PRO A 148 -17.42 12.37 -0.54
N LEU A 149 -16.72 11.28 -0.22
CA LEU A 149 -16.49 10.83 1.17
C LEU A 149 -15.49 11.73 1.91
N ILE A 150 -14.59 12.37 1.17
CA ILE A 150 -13.59 13.30 1.71
C ILE A 150 -14.25 14.66 1.96
N ALA A 151 -15.02 15.17 1.00
CA ALA A 151 -15.70 16.46 1.11
C ALA A 151 -16.77 16.49 2.22
N SER A 152 -17.29 15.33 2.63
CA SER A 152 -18.27 15.20 3.72
C SER A 152 -17.68 15.17 5.13
N ALA A 153 -16.35 15.12 5.26
CA ALA A 153 -15.71 15.12 6.57
C ALA A 153 -15.93 16.50 7.24
N PRO A 154 -16.57 16.58 8.42
CA PRO A 154 -16.64 17.84 9.14
C PRO A 154 -15.20 18.31 9.44
N ASN A 155 -14.91 19.59 9.15
CA ASN A 155 -13.63 20.21 9.50
C ASN A 155 -13.24 19.81 10.92
N GLN A 156 -12.04 19.24 11.05
CA GLN A 156 -11.46 18.72 12.31
C GLN A 156 -11.57 19.71 13.46
#